data_AF-A0A095X8Z6-F1
#
_entry.id   AF-A0A095X8Z6-F1
#
_cell.length_a   1.000
_cell.length_b   1.000
_cell.length_c   1.000
_cell.angle_alpha   90.00
_cell.angle_beta   90.00
_cell.angle_gamma   90.00
#
_symmetry.space_group_name_H-M   'P 1'
#
loop_
_entity.id
_entity.type
_entity.pdbx_description
1 polymer ?
#
loop_
_entity_poly.entity_id
_entity_poly.type
_entity_poly.pdbx_seq_one_letter_code
_entity_poly.pdbx_strand_id
1 'polypeptide(L)'
;MNLLTSTPLLTVFLVVALGTMLGMIPFGPIRLGAAGALFVGLVIGNAVPEMGGHLALIQSLGLALFVYTVGLSAGQTFFRDLRRQAGMMGAVVLILFAVGAVSLGVGKILGLKADLTAGVYAGSLTTTPALAAATDAARGSGGPGVGYSLGYPVGVIAAILLVSAIVSRSWKGANDVPSLAGRSLYAGTAKVAKNMFVRDVPGWKEQNFRISYLKRNGNTRVFVPGEELLAGDQVVVVGMRGDVKAAINFIGEKVSRHLADDRAHVDFRQFVVSSKTLAGQTVAALNMTGKFGAVVTRIHRGDLELLATDDSTIEIGDRLMVAYPRAEYNRIENFLGNSEQKISQIDAISMGVGMALGLLLGLVKISLGAGATFSLGAAAGPLVVGMILGALQKTGPFLWQMPQAANQTIRQLGLILFLAAVGISSGPDFMKTAFTGIGLKAGAVAVAVAFGVLGLTIAAGALLGVSAQRTAGIMAGMLGQPAILAFAMGRENDERIEQGYAAVFALGIIVKIIVATLIVVLFAG
;
A
#
# COMPACT_ATOMS: atom_id res chain seq x y z
N MET A 1 -17.67 15.96 34.75
CA MET A 1 -17.26 14.54 34.74
C MET A 1 -18.42 13.57 34.53
N ASN A 2 -19.52 13.66 35.29
CA ASN A 2 -20.62 12.67 35.23
C ASN A 2 -21.27 12.49 33.85
N LEU A 3 -21.35 13.55 33.02
CA LEU A 3 -21.88 13.45 31.65
C LEU A 3 -21.00 12.59 30.72
N LEU A 4 -19.68 12.66 30.90
CA LEU A 4 -18.72 11.92 30.06
C LEU A 4 -18.72 10.43 30.41
N THR A 5 -18.85 10.09 31.69
CA THR A 5 -18.93 8.69 32.13
C THR A 5 -20.27 8.04 31.76
N SER A 6 -21.38 8.79 31.77
CA SER A 6 -22.71 8.27 31.42
C SER A 6 -22.93 8.08 29.92
N THR A 7 -22.08 8.67 29.06
CA THR A 7 -22.29 8.66 27.62
C THR A 7 -20.97 8.30 26.89
N PRO A 8 -20.60 7.00 26.85
CA PRO A 8 -19.33 6.55 26.28
C PRO A 8 -19.11 7.01 24.83
N LEU A 9 -20.16 7.02 24.01
CA LEU A 9 -20.10 7.49 22.63
C LEU A 9 -19.73 8.98 22.53
N LEU A 10 -20.33 9.83 23.37
CA LEU A 10 -20.00 11.25 23.40
C LEU A 10 -18.52 11.45 23.73
N THR A 11 -18.01 10.72 24.71
CA THR A 11 -16.60 10.85 25.10
C THR A 11 -15.66 10.34 24.01
N VAL A 12 -15.98 9.21 23.36
CA VAL A 12 -15.19 8.73 22.22
C VAL A 12 -15.18 9.77 21.10
N PHE A 13 -16.33 10.31 20.69
CA PHE A 13 -16.38 11.31 19.63
C PHE A 13 -15.69 12.62 20.01
N LEU A 14 -15.72 13.01 21.30
CA LEU A 14 -14.95 14.15 21.81
C LEU A 14 -13.43 13.89 21.70
N VAL A 15 -12.95 12.72 22.11
CA VAL A 15 -11.55 12.31 21.96
C VAL A 15 -11.15 12.25 20.49
N VAL A 16 -12.02 11.74 19.62
CA VAL A 16 -11.79 11.71 18.17
C VAL A 16 -11.69 13.12 17.61
N ALA A 17 -12.61 14.03 17.95
CA ALA A 17 -12.59 15.40 17.45
C ALA A 17 -11.32 16.15 17.92
N LEU A 18 -11.07 16.17 19.23
CA LEU A 18 -9.89 16.83 19.80
C LEU A 18 -8.58 16.16 19.36
N GLY A 19 -8.57 14.83 19.26
CA GLY A 19 -7.42 14.05 18.86
C GLY A 19 -7.08 14.21 17.38
N THR A 20 -8.07 14.30 16.50
CA THR A 20 -7.84 14.62 15.09
C THR A 20 -7.37 16.05 14.91
N MET A 21 -7.92 17.02 15.67
CA MET A 21 -7.40 18.39 15.71
C MET A 21 -5.93 18.42 16.11
N LEU A 22 -5.56 17.76 17.22
CA LEU A 22 -4.17 17.64 17.66
C LEU A 22 -3.31 16.93 16.61
N GLY A 23 -3.85 15.88 15.98
CA GLY A 23 -3.20 15.08 14.96
C GLY A 23 -2.84 15.84 13.68
N MET A 24 -3.60 16.90 13.38
CA MET A 24 -3.39 17.76 12.21
C MET A 24 -2.34 18.83 12.44
N ILE A 25 -1.98 19.14 13.70
CA ILE A 25 -0.96 20.14 14.02
C ILE A 25 0.41 19.66 13.52
N PRO A 26 1.09 20.41 12.63
CA PRO A 26 2.40 20.04 12.15
C PRO A 26 3.48 20.35 13.20
N PHE A 27 4.33 19.36 13.49
CA PHE A 27 5.55 19.52 14.27
C PHE A 27 6.76 19.39 13.33
N GLY A 28 7.06 20.47 12.60
CA GLY A 28 8.05 20.44 11.53
C GLY A 28 7.62 19.48 10.39
N PRO A 29 8.43 18.48 10.02
CA PRO A 29 8.05 17.49 9.00
C PRO A 29 7.07 16.43 9.49
N ILE A 30 6.72 16.43 10.79
CA ILE A 30 5.98 15.34 11.44
C ILE A 30 4.53 15.76 11.68
N ARG A 31 3.59 14.82 11.49
CA ARG A 31 2.20 14.91 11.97
C ARG A 31 1.87 13.65 12.74
N LEU A 32 1.14 13.79 13.86
CA LEU A 32 0.69 12.63 14.63
C LEU A 32 -0.43 11.86 13.91
N GLY A 33 -1.24 12.56 13.08
CA GLY A 33 -2.34 11.95 12.36
C GLY A 33 -3.36 11.30 13.30
N ALA A 34 -3.79 10.07 12.99
CA ALA A 34 -4.76 9.34 13.81
C ALA A 34 -4.27 9.08 15.26
N ALA A 35 -2.95 9.08 15.50
CA ALA A 35 -2.41 8.89 16.85
C ALA A 35 -2.68 10.06 17.79
N GLY A 36 -3.08 11.24 17.29
CA GLY A 36 -3.56 12.31 18.17
C GLY A 36 -4.76 11.87 19.04
N ALA A 37 -5.62 10.98 18.52
CA ALA A 37 -6.73 10.40 19.28
C ALA A 37 -6.27 9.50 20.45
N LEU A 38 -5.13 8.82 20.30
CA LEU A 38 -4.51 8.07 21.41
C LEU A 38 -4.10 9.02 22.53
N PHE A 39 -3.30 10.06 22.23
CA PHE A 39 -2.76 10.96 23.27
C PHE A 39 -3.83 11.77 23.97
N VAL A 40 -4.82 12.30 23.22
CA VAL A 40 -5.99 12.94 23.83
C VAL A 40 -6.78 11.92 24.67
N GLY A 41 -6.93 10.69 24.17
CA GLY A 41 -7.54 9.59 24.90
C GLY A 41 -6.84 9.31 26.23
N LEU A 42 -5.51 9.32 26.30
CA LEU A 42 -4.76 9.11 27.55
C LEU A 42 -5.07 10.19 28.60
N VAL A 43 -5.13 11.45 28.17
CA VAL A 43 -5.44 12.58 29.05
C VAL A 43 -6.88 12.50 29.56
N ILE A 44 -7.84 12.28 28.66
CA ILE A 44 -9.26 12.19 29.02
C ILE A 44 -9.52 10.92 29.86
N GLY A 45 -8.92 9.79 29.50
CA GLY A 45 -9.01 8.52 30.22
C GLY A 45 -8.53 8.61 31.67
N ASN A 46 -7.46 9.37 31.92
CA ASN A 46 -7.02 9.65 33.28
C ASN A 46 -8.05 10.49 34.08
N ALA A 47 -8.80 11.38 33.41
CA ALA A 47 -9.85 12.18 34.05
C ALA A 47 -11.17 11.40 34.26
N VAL A 48 -11.38 10.29 33.55
CA VAL A 48 -12.56 9.41 33.67
C VAL A 48 -12.16 7.92 33.65
N PRO A 49 -11.52 7.41 34.72
CA PRO A 49 -10.93 6.06 34.76
C PRO A 49 -11.94 4.91 34.58
N GLU A 50 -13.20 5.10 35.00
CA GLU A 50 -14.23 4.06 34.98
C GLU A 50 -14.74 3.71 33.58
N MET A 51 -14.36 4.47 32.55
CA MET A 51 -14.85 4.22 31.18
C MET A 51 -14.13 3.11 30.42
N GLY A 52 -12.91 2.72 30.82
CA GLY A 52 -12.09 1.79 30.04
C GLY A 52 -12.81 0.48 29.68
N GLY A 53 -13.59 -0.07 30.61
CA GLY A 53 -14.33 -1.33 30.42
C GLY A 53 -15.51 -1.23 29.44
N HIS A 54 -16.08 -0.04 29.23
CA HIS A 54 -17.24 0.17 28.36
C HIS A 54 -16.89 0.32 26.88
N LEU A 55 -15.60 0.37 26.54
CA LEU A 55 -15.12 0.71 25.19
C LEU A 55 -14.63 -0.50 24.38
N ALA A 56 -14.64 -1.71 24.94
CA ALA A 56 -14.15 -2.92 24.28
C ALA A 56 -14.82 -3.21 22.91
N LEU A 57 -16.13 -2.93 22.80
CA LEU A 57 -16.85 -3.09 21.54
C LEU A 57 -16.39 -2.08 20.49
N ILE A 58 -16.21 -0.82 20.89
CA ILE A 58 -15.75 0.26 19.99
C ILE A 58 -14.31 -0.02 19.54
N GLN A 59 -13.46 -0.44 20.47
CA GLN A 59 -12.09 -0.87 20.17
C GLN A 59 -12.09 -2.02 19.16
N SER A 60 -12.86 -3.08 19.40
CA SER A 60 -12.93 -4.24 18.51
C SER A 60 -13.48 -3.89 17.13
N LEU A 61 -14.53 -3.06 17.06
CA LEU A 61 -15.13 -2.60 15.81
C LEU A 61 -14.14 -1.75 15.00
N GLY A 62 -13.52 -0.75 15.64
CA GLY A 62 -12.55 0.13 15.00
C GLY A 62 -11.34 -0.65 14.46
N LEU A 63 -10.82 -1.59 15.26
CA LEU A 63 -9.74 -2.47 14.86
C LEU A 63 -10.13 -3.35 13.68
N ALA A 64 -11.29 -4.01 13.74
CA ALA A 64 -11.74 -4.92 12.70
C ALA A 64 -11.91 -4.20 11.36
N LEU A 65 -12.55 -3.01 11.37
CA LEU A 65 -12.68 -2.14 10.19
C LEU A 65 -11.30 -1.75 9.62
N PHE A 66 -10.37 -1.35 10.48
CA PHE A 66 -9.02 -0.98 10.10
C PHE A 66 -8.26 -2.15 9.45
N VAL A 67 -8.19 -3.30 10.12
CA VAL A 67 -7.36 -4.42 9.66
C VAL A 67 -7.96 -5.16 8.48
N TYR A 68 -9.29 -5.24 8.39
CA TYR A 68 -9.97 -5.83 7.24
C TYR A 68 -9.72 -5.04 5.96
N THR A 69 -9.84 -3.71 6.02
CA THR A 69 -9.61 -2.83 4.86
C THR A 69 -8.13 -2.77 4.45
N VAL A 70 -7.21 -2.83 5.43
CA VAL A 70 -5.79 -3.10 5.18
C VAL A 70 -5.61 -4.44 4.46
N GLY A 71 -6.25 -5.50 4.94
CA GLY A 71 -6.19 -6.83 4.34
C GLY A 71 -6.69 -6.84 2.89
N LEU A 72 -7.85 -6.25 2.61
CA LEU A 72 -8.41 -6.16 1.25
C LEU A 72 -7.45 -5.46 0.28
N SER A 73 -6.85 -4.34 0.69
CA SER A 73 -5.88 -3.61 -0.12
C SER A 73 -4.61 -4.42 -0.35
N ALA A 74 -4.09 -5.05 0.70
CA ALA A 74 -2.88 -5.85 0.65
C ALA A 74 -3.03 -7.11 -0.21
N GLY A 75 -4.19 -7.76 -0.14
CA GLY A 75 -4.48 -9.00 -0.85
C GLY A 75 -4.34 -8.89 -2.36
N GLN A 76 -4.62 -7.71 -2.92
CA GLN A 76 -4.55 -7.44 -4.37
C GLN A 76 -3.19 -7.78 -4.97
N THR A 77 -2.11 -7.43 -4.27
CA THR A 77 -0.74 -7.50 -4.79
C THR A 77 0.08 -8.58 -4.09
N PHE A 78 -0.19 -8.85 -2.82
CA PHE A 78 0.64 -9.73 -1.98
C PHE A 78 0.89 -11.10 -2.60
N PHE A 79 -0.15 -11.82 -3.03
CA PHE A 79 0.01 -13.19 -3.55
C PHE A 79 0.63 -13.24 -4.95
N ARG A 80 0.36 -12.24 -5.78
CA ARG A 80 1.00 -12.07 -7.10
C ARG A 80 2.50 -11.84 -6.97
N ASP A 81 2.88 -11.08 -5.95
CA ASP A 81 4.25 -10.65 -5.71
C ASP A 81 5.05 -11.62 -4.83
N LEU A 82 4.39 -12.56 -4.13
CA LEU A 82 5.01 -13.49 -3.19
C LEU A 82 6.22 -14.24 -3.77
N ARG A 83 6.10 -14.80 -4.98
CA ARG A 83 7.21 -15.51 -5.63
C ARG A 83 8.32 -14.57 -6.09
N ARG A 84 7.96 -13.40 -6.62
CA ARG A 84 8.92 -12.41 -7.15
C ARG A 84 9.71 -11.73 -6.03
N GLN A 85 9.12 -11.60 -4.85
CA GLN A 85 9.68 -10.83 -3.72
C GLN A 85 10.03 -11.69 -2.50
N ALA A 86 10.08 -13.02 -2.67
CA ALA A 86 10.29 -13.98 -1.58
C ALA A 86 11.56 -13.71 -0.75
N GLY A 87 12.68 -13.37 -1.38
CA GLY A 87 13.93 -13.07 -0.68
C GLY A 87 13.81 -11.85 0.24
N MET A 88 13.14 -10.80 -0.23
CA MET A 88 12.87 -9.59 0.55
C MET A 88 11.88 -9.84 1.68
N MET A 89 10.79 -10.56 1.39
CA MET A 89 9.80 -10.95 2.38
C MET A 89 10.42 -11.80 3.50
N GLY A 90 11.27 -12.77 3.14
CA GLY A 90 12.03 -13.58 4.10
C GLY A 90 12.96 -12.74 4.97
N ALA A 91 13.68 -11.77 4.38
CA ALA A 91 14.50 -10.84 5.16
C ALA A 91 13.66 -10.03 6.15
N VAL A 92 12.52 -9.48 5.73
CA VAL A 92 11.63 -8.73 6.64
C VAL A 92 11.12 -9.59 7.80
N VAL A 93 10.73 -10.84 7.54
CA VAL A 93 10.33 -11.78 8.59
C VAL A 93 11.45 -11.91 9.63
N LEU A 94 12.68 -12.22 9.18
CA LEU A 94 13.84 -12.37 10.06
C LEU A 94 14.14 -11.10 10.85
N ILE A 95 14.08 -9.93 10.21
CA ILE A 95 14.34 -8.65 10.87
C ILE A 95 13.31 -8.40 11.98
N LEU A 96 12.01 -8.61 11.71
CA LEU A 96 10.97 -8.38 12.70
C LEU A 96 11.08 -9.33 13.90
N PHE A 97 11.43 -10.60 13.68
CA PHE A 97 11.75 -11.52 14.77
C PHE A 97 12.99 -11.09 15.56
N ALA A 98 14.06 -10.68 14.87
CA ALA A 98 15.28 -10.21 15.51
C ALA A 98 15.03 -8.95 16.36
N VAL A 99 14.27 -7.99 15.84
CA VAL A 99 13.89 -6.77 16.57
C VAL A 99 12.95 -7.09 17.74
N GLY A 100 12.05 -8.06 17.59
CA GLY A 100 11.26 -8.60 18.70
C GLY A 100 12.11 -9.19 19.82
N ALA A 101 13.13 -9.97 19.45
CA ALA A 101 14.10 -10.53 20.39
C ALA A 101 14.94 -9.44 21.07
N VAL A 102 15.35 -8.39 20.35
CA VAL A 102 16.00 -7.20 20.92
C VAL A 102 15.08 -6.51 21.92
N SER A 103 13.82 -6.25 21.55
CA SER A 103 12.84 -5.62 22.44
C SER A 103 12.72 -6.38 23.76
N LEU A 104 12.56 -7.70 23.67
CA LEU A 104 12.47 -8.58 24.82
C LEU A 104 13.77 -8.63 25.64
N GLY A 105 14.92 -8.78 24.99
CA GLY A 105 16.21 -8.88 25.65
C GLY A 105 16.55 -7.62 26.43
N VAL A 106 16.40 -6.45 25.80
CA VAL A 106 16.60 -5.15 26.45
C VAL A 106 15.54 -4.93 27.54
N GLY A 107 14.27 -5.28 27.28
CA GLY A 107 13.20 -5.21 28.27
C GLY A 107 13.50 -6.01 29.53
N LYS A 108 13.99 -7.25 29.40
CA LYS A 108 14.40 -8.09 30.53
C LYS A 108 15.60 -7.53 31.28
N ILE A 109 16.63 -7.07 30.59
CA ILE A 109 17.81 -6.44 31.22
C ILE A 109 17.39 -5.22 32.04
N LEU A 110 16.41 -4.45 31.56
CA LEU A 110 15.89 -3.28 32.24
C LEU A 110 14.82 -3.61 33.30
N GLY A 111 14.40 -4.87 33.44
CA GLY A 111 13.38 -5.31 34.40
C GLY A 111 11.97 -4.84 34.06
N LEU A 112 11.64 -4.72 32.77
CA LEU A 112 10.29 -4.38 32.30
C LEU A 112 9.42 -5.64 32.19
N LYS A 113 8.12 -5.48 32.48
CA LYS A 113 7.14 -6.56 32.28
C LYS A 113 6.96 -6.86 30.79
N ALA A 114 6.63 -8.11 30.48
CA ALA A 114 6.46 -8.59 29.11
C ALA A 114 5.30 -7.89 28.37
N ASP A 115 4.20 -7.60 29.06
CA ASP A 115 3.04 -6.90 28.52
C ASP A 115 3.38 -5.46 28.08
N LEU A 116 4.08 -4.71 28.92
CA LEU A 116 4.60 -3.37 28.61
C LEU A 116 5.60 -3.44 27.44
N THR A 117 6.52 -4.41 27.46
CA THR A 117 7.55 -4.58 26.41
C THR A 117 6.94 -4.92 25.05
N ALA A 118 5.90 -5.76 25.01
CA ALA A 118 5.13 -6.04 23.80
C ALA A 118 4.44 -4.78 23.27
N GLY A 119 3.88 -3.96 24.18
CA GLY A 119 3.36 -2.64 23.86
C GLY A 119 4.42 -1.73 23.24
N VAL A 120 5.61 -1.63 23.85
CA VAL A 120 6.71 -0.81 23.33
C VAL A 120 7.15 -1.28 21.94
N TYR A 121 7.28 -2.59 21.72
CA TYR A 121 7.56 -3.16 20.41
C TYR A 121 6.50 -2.72 19.38
N ALA A 122 5.22 -2.87 19.72
CA ALA A 122 4.12 -2.49 18.85
C ALA A 122 4.09 -0.97 18.56
N GLY A 123 4.36 -0.13 19.57
CA GLY A 123 4.40 1.32 19.43
C GLY A 123 5.57 1.79 18.58
N SER A 124 6.76 1.27 18.84
CA SER A 124 7.99 1.62 18.11
C SER A 124 7.92 1.24 16.63
N LEU A 125 7.18 0.18 16.31
CA LEU A 125 6.88 -0.24 14.94
C LEU A 125 5.51 0.22 14.45
N THR A 126 4.92 1.22 15.12
CA THR A 126 3.65 1.89 14.80
C THR A 126 2.52 0.95 14.35
N THR A 127 2.42 -0.22 14.97
CA THR A 127 1.58 -1.34 14.50
C THR A 127 0.42 -1.60 15.43
N THR A 128 -0.66 -0.87 15.20
CA THR A 128 -1.93 -0.98 15.92
C THR A 128 -2.48 -2.41 16.06
N PRO A 129 -2.42 -3.29 15.03
CA PRO A 129 -2.93 -4.65 15.17
C PRO A 129 -2.09 -5.52 16.11
N ALA A 130 -0.78 -5.25 16.18
CA ALA A 130 0.10 -5.96 17.10
C ALA A 130 -0.11 -5.50 18.55
N LEU A 131 -0.48 -4.23 18.78
CA LEU A 131 -0.94 -3.76 20.08
C LEU A 131 -2.18 -4.55 20.52
N ALA A 132 -3.20 -4.65 19.67
CA ALA A 132 -4.39 -5.41 20.00
C ALA A 132 -4.08 -6.88 20.34
N ALA A 133 -3.22 -7.52 19.54
CA ALA A 133 -2.77 -8.89 19.80
C ALA A 133 -1.99 -9.04 21.12
N ALA A 134 -1.20 -8.03 21.50
CA ALA A 134 -0.53 -7.99 22.81
C ALA A 134 -1.53 -7.78 23.95
N THR A 135 -2.53 -6.92 23.80
CA THR A 135 -3.60 -6.69 24.78
C THR A 135 -4.41 -7.97 25.01
N ASP A 136 -4.80 -8.66 23.94
CA ASP A 136 -5.53 -9.93 24.01
C ASP A 136 -4.69 -11.01 24.70
N ALA A 137 -3.41 -11.16 24.32
CA ALA A 137 -2.48 -12.09 24.94
C ALA A 137 -2.24 -11.80 26.42
N ALA A 138 -2.25 -10.51 26.80
CA ALA A 138 -2.10 -10.05 28.17
C ALA A 138 -3.41 -10.02 28.96
N ARG A 139 -4.46 -10.69 28.45
CA ARG A 139 -5.79 -10.82 29.07
C ARG A 139 -6.42 -9.47 29.46
N GLY A 140 -6.25 -8.46 28.60
CA GLY A 140 -6.84 -7.14 28.80
C GLY A 140 -6.11 -6.23 29.80
N SER A 141 -4.88 -6.55 30.18
CA SER A 141 -4.05 -5.63 30.97
C SER A 141 -3.83 -4.29 30.25
N GLY A 142 -3.68 -3.19 31.00
CA GLY A 142 -3.37 -1.86 30.46
C GLY A 142 -1.92 -1.72 29.96
N GLY A 143 -1.02 -2.63 30.36
CA GLY A 143 0.41 -2.58 30.07
C GLY A 143 0.77 -2.39 28.59
N PRO A 144 0.20 -3.16 27.64
CA PRO A 144 0.46 -3.00 26.22
C PRO A 144 0.07 -1.63 25.68
N GLY A 145 -1.07 -1.08 26.13
CA GLY A 145 -1.53 0.26 25.73
C GLY A 145 -0.60 1.37 26.22
N VAL A 146 -0.10 1.26 27.45
CA VAL A 146 0.92 2.17 28.00
C VAL A 146 2.22 2.07 27.21
N GLY A 147 2.70 0.85 26.97
CA GLY A 147 3.94 0.61 26.21
C GLY A 147 3.86 1.14 24.79
N TYR A 148 2.72 0.93 24.12
CA TYR A 148 2.48 1.46 22.78
C TYR A 148 2.53 2.98 22.76
N SER A 149 1.91 3.63 23.75
CA SER A 149 1.90 5.09 23.89
C SER A 149 3.29 5.67 24.12
N LEU A 150 4.17 4.96 24.83
CA LEU A 150 5.57 5.36 25.06
C LEU A 150 6.47 5.10 23.85
N GLY A 151 6.26 3.98 23.15
CA GLY A 151 7.05 3.62 21.96
C GLY A 151 6.67 4.42 20.70
N TYR A 152 5.40 4.83 20.57
CA TYR A 152 4.90 5.45 19.34
C TYR A 152 5.63 6.73 18.92
N PRO A 153 5.84 7.74 19.79
CA PRO A 153 6.60 8.95 19.40
C PRO A 153 8.02 8.63 18.95
N VAL A 154 8.69 7.71 19.66
CA VAL A 154 10.04 7.27 19.32
C VAL A 154 10.06 6.58 17.96
N GLY A 155 9.08 5.69 17.69
CA GLY A 155 8.92 5.02 16.42
C GLY A 155 8.74 5.99 15.25
N VAL A 156 7.85 6.98 15.39
CA VAL A 156 7.60 7.99 14.34
C VAL A 156 8.82 8.90 14.11
N ILE A 157 9.43 9.40 15.18
CA ILE A 157 10.61 10.27 15.07
C ILE A 157 11.75 9.52 14.41
N ALA A 158 12.04 8.31 14.90
CA ALA A 158 13.06 7.46 14.30
C ALA A 158 12.72 7.20 12.84
N ALA A 159 11.54 6.70 12.52
CA ALA A 159 11.13 6.44 11.15
C ALA A 159 11.45 7.56 10.16
N ILE A 160 11.12 8.81 10.53
CA ILE A 160 11.36 9.99 9.69
C ILE A 160 12.85 10.27 9.54
N LEU A 161 13.61 10.26 10.64
CA LEU A 161 15.07 10.43 10.61
C LEU A 161 15.75 9.34 9.76
N LEU A 162 15.31 8.10 9.93
CA LEU A 162 15.88 6.93 9.29
C LEU A 162 15.61 6.91 7.78
N VAL A 163 14.36 7.14 7.38
CA VAL A 163 13.99 7.23 5.95
C VAL A 163 14.64 8.46 5.31
N SER A 164 14.72 9.60 6.02
CA SER A 164 15.45 10.78 5.57
C SER A 164 16.93 10.51 5.28
N ALA A 165 17.57 9.65 6.07
CA ALA A 165 19.00 9.36 5.92
C ALA A 165 19.30 8.45 4.71
N ILE A 166 18.33 7.65 4.29
CA ILE A 166 18.47 6.61 3.27
C ILE A 166 17.91 7.04 1.91
N VAL A 167 16.71 7.62 1.87
CA VAL A 167 15.93 7.74 0.62
C VAL A 167 16.69 8.48 -0.50
N SER A 168 17.44 9.52 -0.16
CA SER A 168 18.23 10.32 -1.10
C SER A 168 19.64 9.80 -1.37
N ARG A 169 19.97 8.57 -0.93
CA ARG A 169 21.27 7.95 -1.21
C ARG A 169 21.26 7.32 -2.60
N SER A 170 22.45 7.23 -3.20
CA SER A 170 22.62 6.89 -4.61
C SER A 170 23.08 5.45 -4.88
N TRP A 171 23.09 4.56 -3.88
CA TRP A 171 23.49 3.18 -4.15
C TRP A 171 22.45 2.51 -5.05
N LYS A 172 22.93 1.99 -6.19
CA LYS A 172 22.10 1.28 -7.15
C LYS A 172 21.92 -0.15 -6.66
N GLY A 173 20.68 -0.64 -6.72
CA GLY A 173 20.41 -2.06 -6.53
C GLY A 173 20.72 -2.82 -7.81
N ALA A 174 21.66 -3.76 -7.78
CA ALA A 174 21.96 -4.62 -8.92
C ALA A 174 20.76 -5.49 -9.33
N ASN A 175 19.86 -5.77 -8.37
CA ASN A 175 18.66 -6.58 -8.58
C ASN A 175 17.39 -5.73 -8.79
N ASP A 176 17.52 -4.40 -8.89
CA ASP A 176 16.39 -3.50 -9.10
C ASP A 176 16.18 -3.16 -10.57
N VAL A 177 14.92 -3.20 -10.99
CA VAL A 177 14.50 -2.59 -12.26
C VAL A 177 14.68 -1.07 -12.14
N PRO A 178 15.26 -0.39 -13.14
CA PRO A 178 15.39 1.05 -13.13
C PRO A 178 14.03 1.75 -13.00
N SER A 179 14.00 2.84 -12.24
CA SER A 179 12.80 3.67 -12.09
C SER A 179 12.40 4.34 -13.41
N LEU A 180 11.10 4.30 -13.70
CA LEU A 180 10.38 4.98 -14.77
C LEU A 180 9.66 6.25 -14.30
N ALA A 181 9.60 6.50 -12.99
CA ALA A 181 9.01 7.73 -12.44
C ALA A 181 9.61 8.98 -13.08
N GLY A 182 8.73 9.92 -13.46
CA GLY A 182 9.09 11.14 -14.17
C GLY A 182 9.55 10.95 -15.63
N ARG A 183 9.54 9.73 -16.18
CA ARG A 183 9.81 9.47 -17.59
C ARG A 183 8.49 9.42 -18.37
N SER A 184 8.27 10.42 -19.22
CA SER A 184 7.12 10.44 -20.13
C SER A 184 7.38 9.63 -21.39
N LEU A 185 6.35 8.97 -21.92
CA LEU A 185 6.44 8.31 -23.22
C LEU A 185 6.41 9.32 -24.36
N TYR A 186 7.39 9.22 -25.24
CA TYR A 186 7.51 10.06 -26.42
C TYR A 186 6.74 9.46 -27.59
N ALA A 187 6.06 10.29 -28.36
CA ALA A 187 5.48 9.93 -29.65
C ALA A 187 6.21 10.68 -30.77
N GLY A 188 6.66 9.96 -31.79
CA GLY A 188 7.33 10.54 -32.95
C GLY A 188 6.80 9.96 -34.26
N THR A 189 6.82 10.75 -35.33
CA THR A 189 6.41 10.29 -36.66
C THR A 189 7.64 9.94 -37.49
N ALA A 190 7.70 8.71 -37.98
CA ALA A 190 8.69 8.27 -38.97
C ALA A 190 8.05 8.27 -40.37
N LYS A 191 8.80 8.74 -41.36
CA LYS A 191 8.54 8.46 -42.77
C LYS A 191 9.36 7.24 -43.17
N VAL A 192 8.68 6.23 -43.71
CA VAL A 192 9.27 4.95 -44.10
C VAL A 192 10.14 5.15 -45.35
N ALA A 193 11.43 4.81 -45.25
CA ALA A 193 12.38 5.02 -46.35
C ALA A 193 12.34 3.89 -47.39
N LYS A 194 12.13 2.65 -46.95
CA LYS A 194 12.10 1.46 -47.80
C LYS A 194 11.05 0.47 -47.29
N ASN A 195 10.58 -0.40 -48.18
CA ASN A 195 9.65 -1.46 -47.80
C ASN A 195 10.28 -2.37 -46.73
N MET A 196 9.53 -2.66 -45.67
CA MET A 196 9.98 -3.50 -44.56
C MET A 196 8.82 -4.08 -43.78
N PHE A 197 9.02 -5.23 -43.14
CA PHE A 197 8.09 -5.71 -42.13
C PHE A 197 8.38 -5.04 -40.79
N VAL A 198 7.34 -4.65 -40.06
CA VAL A 198 7.50 -4.04 -38.72
C VAL A 198 8.23 -4.96 -37.74
N ARG A 199 8.08 -6.28 -37.90
CA ARG A 199 8.80 -7.29 -37.08
C ARG A 199 10.32 -7.23 -37.19
N ASP A 200 10.84 -6.55 -38.21
CA ASP A 200 12.28 -6.39 -38.44
C ASP A 200 12.82 -5.11 -37.77
N VAL A 201 11.95 -4.22 -37.27
CA VAL A 201 12.34 -3.00 -36.57
C VAL A 201 12.86 -3.35 -35.17
N PRO A 202 14.08 -2.91 -34.79
CA PRO A 202 14.66 -3.18 -33.48
C PRO A 202 13.77 -2.69 -32.34
N GLY A 203 13.49 -3.54 -31.36
CA GLY A 203 12.60 -3.22 -30.23
C GLY A 203 11.14 -3.61 -30.44
N TRP A 204 10.73 -4.04 -31.65
CA TRP A 204 9.35 -4.47 -31.89
C TRP A 204 9.01 -5.78 -31.18
N LYS A 205 9.91 -6.78 -31.24
CA LYS A 205 9.70 -8.10 -30.64
C LYS A 205 9.70 -8.02 -29.12
N GLU A 206 10.55 -7.16 -28.58
CA GLU A 206 10.69 -6.87 -27.15
C GLU A 206 9.57 -5.95 -26.64
N GLN A 207 8.76 -5.38 -27.53
CA GLN A 207 7.68 -4.44 -27.24
C GLN A 207 8.14 -3.14 -26.56
N ASN A 208 9.34 -2.67 -26.90
CA ASN A 208 9.89 -1.41 -26.38
C ASN A 208 9.17 -0.15 -26.93
N PHE A 209 8.39 -0.33 -27.99
CA PHE A 209 7.56 0.72 -28.57
C PHE A 209 6.27 0.13 -29.17
N ARG A 210 5.30 1.00 -29.46
CA ARG A 210 4.07 0.70 -30.20
C ARG A 210 3.97 1.59 -31.43
N ILE A 211 3.27 1.10 -32.46
CA ILE A 211 2.86 1.93 -33.59
C ILE A 211 1.35 2.15 -33.51
N SER A 212 0.91 3.41 -33.57
CA SER A 212 -0.50 3.78 -33.39
C SER A 212 -1.21 4.27 -34.64
N TYR A 213 -0.50 4.96 -35.53
CA TYR A 213 -1.06 5.49 -36.78
C TYR A 213 -0.25 4.99 -37.97
N LEU A 214 -0.94 4.83 -39.09
CA LEU A 214 -0.36 4.67 -40.42
C LEU A 214 -1.07 5.64 -41.38
N LYS A 215 -0.29 6.45 -42.09
CA LYS A 215 -0.74 7.23 -43.24
C LYS A 215 -0.13 6.68 -44.50
N ARG A 216 -1.00 6.25 -45.43
CA ARG A 216 -0.64 5.72 -46.75
C ARG A 216 -1.50 6.39 -47.80
N ASN A 217 -0.88 6.89 -48.87
CA ASN A 217 -1.58 7.55 -49.99
C ASN A 217 -2.55 8.67 -49.54
N GLY A 218 -2.15 9.46 -48.53
CA GLY A 218 -2.96 10.55 -47.99
C GLY A 218 -4.01 10.12 -46.96
N ASN A 219 -4.35 8.83 -46.86
CA ASN A 219 -5.34 8.32 -45.91
C ASN A 219 -4.69 7.90 -44.58
N THR A 220 -5.19 8.42 -43.46
CA THR A 220 -4.71 8.14 -42.11
C THR A 220 -5.65 7.16 -41.41
N ARG A 221 -5.10 6.06 -40.88
CA ARG A 221 -5.83 5.07 -40.08
C ARG A 221 -5.00 4.57 -38.90
N VAL A 222 -5.65 3.80 -38.02
CA VAL A 222 -4.94 3.07 -36.97
C VAL A 222 -4.05 2.00 -37.61
N PHE A 223 -2.85 1.86 -37.08
CA PHE A 223 -1.91 0.83 -37.53
C PHE A 223 -2.40 -0.58 -37.14
N VAL A 224 -2.30 -1.53 -38.06
CA VAL A 224 -2.70 -2.92 -37.81
C VAL A 224 -1.45 -3.79 -37.75
N PRO A 225 -1.14 -4.44 -36.61
CA PRO A 225 0.02 -5.32 -36.50
C PRO A 225 0.02 -6.43 -37.56
N GLY A 226 1.17 -6.64 -38.18
CA GLY A 226 1.38 -7.67 -39.21
C GLY A 226 1.41 -7.14 -40.65
N GLU A 227 1.04 -5.88 -40.88
CA GLU A 227 1.17 -5.26 -42.19
C GLU A 227 2.61 -4.85 -42.53
N GLU A 228 2.94 -4.88 -43.84
CA GLU A 228 4.20 -4.36 -44.36
C GLU A 228 4.14 -2.82 -44.43
N LEU A 229 5.22 -2.17 -44.00
CA LEU A 229 5.41 -0.74 -44.21
C LEU A 229 6.00 -0.52 -45.59
N LEU A 230 5.38 0.36 -46.36
CA LEU A 230 5.81 0.70 -47.72
C LEU A 230 6.57 2.02 -47.70
N ALA A 231 7.52 2.16 -48.63
CA ALA A 231 8.25 3.41 -48.81
C ALA A 231 7.28 4.59 -49.00
N GLY A 232 7.49 5.68 -48.26
CA GLY A 232 6.64 6.87 -48.27
C GLY A 232 5.50 6.86 -47.24
N ASP A 233 5.20 5.72 -46.62
CA ASP A 233 4.27 5.67 -45.49
C ASP A 233 4.75 6.57 -44.34
N GLN A 234 3.81 7.07 -43.53
CA GLN A 234 4.14 7.73 -42.27
C GLN A 234 3.51 6.97 -41.10
N VAL A 235 4.30 6.67 -40.08
CA VAL A 235 3.86 5.92 -38.90
C VAL A 235 4.17 6.68 -37.62
N VAL A 236 3.29 6.56 -36.63
CA VAL A 236 3.51 7.13 -35.29
C VAL A 236 4.04 6.04 -34.38
N VAL A 237 5.26 6.24 -33.88
CA VAL A 237 5.98 5.38 -32.95
C VAL A 237 5.87 5.97 -31.55
N VAL A 238 5.44 5.18 -30.56
CA VAL A 238 5.23 5.57 -29.17
C VAL A 238 6.07 4.69 -28.25
N GLY A 239 6.88 5.28 -27.36
CA GLY A 239 7.77 4.54 -26.48
C GLY A 239 8.67 5.45 -25.67
N MET A 240 9.70 4.88 -25.03
CA MET A 240 10.74 5.69 -24.39
C MET A 240 11.54 6.45 -25.46
N ARG A 241 12.02 7.65 -25.14
CA ARG A 241 12.67 8.54 -26.13
C ARG A 241 13.85 7.88 -26.86
N GLY A 242 14.63 7.04 -26.16
CA GLY A 242 15.73 6.27 -26.75
C GLY A 242 15.24 5.25 -27.78
N ASP A 243 14.29 4.41 -27.39
CA ASP A 243 13.71 3.37 -28.26
C ASP A 243 12.99 3.96 -29.47
N VAL A 244 12.23 5.04 -29.28
CA VAL A 244 11.56 5.75 -30.38
C VAL A 244 12.59 6.30 -31.36
N LYS A 245 13.70 6.89 -30.87
CA LYS A 245 14.75 7.40 -31.76
C LYS A 245 15.43 6.27 -32.53
N ALA A 246 15.73 5.14 -31.88
CA ALA A 246 16.32 3.97 -32.52
C ALA A 246 15.39 3.39 -33.60
N ALA A 247 14.10 3.24 -33.29
CA ALA A 247 13.10 2.75 -34.23
C ALA A 247 12.93 3.70 -35.43
N ILE A 248 12.80 5.01 -35.21
CA ILE A 248 12.67 6.00 -36.29
C ILE A 248 13.89 5.97 -37.22
N ASN A 249 15.10 5.93 -36.67
CA ASN A 249 16.34 5.88 -37.46
C ASN A 249 16.43 4.63 -38.34
N PHE A 250 15.85 3.50 -37.90
CA PHE A 250 15.80 2.28 -38.70
C PHE A 250 14.71 2.33 -39.77
N ILE A 251 13.52 2.86 -39.42
CA ILE A 251 12.37 2.97 -40.32
C ILE A 251 12.65 3.95 -41.47
N GLY A 252 13.33 5.06 -41.18
CA GLY A 252 13.67 6.08 -42.14
C GLY A 252 13.96 7.42 -41.46
N GLU A 253 13.16 8.43 -41.76
CA GLU A 253 13.42 9.80 -41.32
C GLU A 253 12.33 10.32 -40.40
N LYS A 254 12.74 11.14 -39.42
CA LYS A 254 11.81 11.82 -38.53
C LYS A 254 11.09 12.94 -39.28
N VAL A 255 9.76 12.95 -39.22
CA VAL A 255 8.94 14.03 -39.75
C VAL A 255 8.70 15.09 -38.69
N SER A 256 8.78 16.38 -39.05
CA SER A 256 8.54 17.51 -38.15
C SER A 256 7.05 17.68 -37.81
N ARG A 257 6.17 17.50 -38.80
CA ARG A 257 4.71 17.49 -38.59
C ARG A 257 4.30 16.14 -37.98
N HIS A 258 3.76 16.18 -36.77
CA HIS A 258 3.33 14.97 -36.08
C HIS A 258 1.98 14.49 -36.61
N LEU A 259 1.92 13.25 -37.06
CA LEU A 259 0.72 12.69 -37.69
C LEU A 259 -0.48 12.61 -36.72
N ALA A 260 -0.24 12.41 -35.42
CA ALA A 260 -1.32 12.32 -34.44
C ALA A 260 -1.97 13.67 -34.08
N ASP A 261 -1.43 14.79 -34.56
CA ASP A 261 -2.06 16.11 -34.43
C ASP A 261 -3.27 16.23 -35.37
N ASP A 262 -3.29 15.46 -36.47
CA ASP A 262 -4.42 15.39 -37.39
C ASP A 262 -5.42 14.31 -36.93
N ARG A 263 -6.50 14.78 -36.31
CA ARG A 263 -7.53 13.92 -35.71
C ARG A 263 -8.77 13.74 -36.59
N ALA A 264 -8.69 14.00 -37.89
CA ALA A 264 -9.87 13.96 -38.77
C ALA A 264 -10.54 12.57 -38.83
N HIS A 265 -9.75 11.49 -38.84
CA HIS A 265 -10.23 10.12 -39.05
C HIS A 265 -9.89 9.16 -37.90
N VAL A 266 -8.74 9.37 -37.26
CA VAL A 266 -8.31 8.63 -36.07
C VAL A 266 -8.31 9.60 -34.90
N ASP A 267 -8.97 9.24 -33.80
CA ASP A 267 -8.89 10.01 -32.56
C ASP A 267 -8.00 9.28 -31.55
N PHE A 268 -7.48 10.04 -30.60
CA PHE A 268 -6.64 9.56 -29.53
C PHE A 268 -7.12 10.16 -28.22
N ARG A 269 -7.71 9.32 -27.39
CA ARG A 269 -8.31 9.71 -26.12
C ARG A 269 -8.02 8.70 -25.02
N GLN A 270 -8.22 9.20 -23.82
CA GLN A 270 -8.16 8.42 -22.60
C GLN A 270 -9.53 7.82 -22.30
N PHE A 271 -9.56 6.54 -21.93
CA PHE A 271 -10.73 5.85 -21.40
C PHE A 271 -10.43 5.31 -20.01
N VAL A 272 -11.36 5.51 -19.07
CA VAL A 272 -11.27 4.94 -17.72
C VAL A 272 -11.81 3.52 -17.74
N VAL A 273 -11.03 2.57 -17.21
CA VAL A 273 -11.48 1.19 -17.06
C VAL A 273 -12.38 1.09 -15.83
N SER A 274 -13.69 1.07 -16.06
CA SER A 274 -14.70 0.87 -15.01
C SER A 274 -15.42 -0.47 -15.11
N SER A 275 -15.22 -1.21 -16.21
CA SER A 275 -15.84 -2.51 -16.43
C SER A 275 -15.18 -3.60 -15.59
N LYS A 276 -15.92 -4.15 -14.63
CA LYS A 276 -15.46 -5.21 -13.71
C LYS A 276 -15.13 -6.52 -14.42
N THR A 277 -15.61 -6.75 -15.64
CA THR A 277 -15.33 -7.98 -16.42
C THR A 277 -13.96 -7.94 -17.09
N LEU A 278 -13.38 -6.75 -17.28
CA LEU A 278 -12.08 -6.56 -17.93
C LEU A 278 -10.91 -6.55 -16.95
N ALA A 279 -11.19 -6.35 -15.66
CA ALA A 279 -10.17 -6.34 -14.62
C ALA A 279 -9.40 -7.68 -14.58
N GLY A 280 -8.06 -7.60 -14.51
CA GLY A 280 -7.18 -8.76 -14.49
C GLY A 280 -6.90 -9.38 -15.87
N GLN A 281 -7.49 -8.87 -16.95
CA GLN A 281 -7.15 -9.29 -18.32
C GLN A 281 -5.90 -8.55 -18.82
N THR A 282 -5.17 -9.15 -19.77
CA THR A 282 -4.05 -8.48 -20.43
C THR A 282 -4.52 -7.58 -21.58
N VAL A 283 -3.69 -6.61 -21.99
CA VAL A 283 -3.95 -5.75 -23.17
C VAL A 283 -4.24 -6.60 -24.41
N ALA A 284 -3.50 -7.69 -24.62
CA ALA A 284 -3.76 -8.61 -25.73
C ALA A 284 -5.13 -9.28 -25.62
N ALA A 285 -5.53 -9.72 -24.42
CA ALA A 285 -6.82 -10.38 -24.19
C ALA A 285 -8.03 -9.46 -24.45
N LEU A 286 -7.86 -8.13 -24.31
CA LEU A 286 -8.90 -7.17 -24.71
C LEU A 286 -9.26 -7.28 -26.19
N ASN A 287 -8.28 -7.63 -27.03
CA ASN A 287 -8.36 -7.71 -28.47
C ASN A 287 -8.95 -6.42 -29.10
N MET A 288 -8.40 -5.27 -28.72
CA MET A 288 -8.88 -3.96 -29.18
C MET A 288 -8.75 -3.81 -30.71
N THR A 289 -7.68 -4.36 -31.28
CA THR A 289 -7.43 -4.35 -32.73
C THR A 289 -8.52 -5.13 -33.46
N GLY A 290 -8.83 -6.35 -33.03
CA GLY A 290 -9.82 -7.20 -33.70
C GLY A 290 -11.26 -6.73 -33.51
N LYS A 291 -11.61 -6.16 -32.35
CA LYS A 291 -12.98 -5.73 -32.04
C LYS A 291 -13.35 -4.36 -32.59
N PHE A 292 -12.40 -3.42 -32.58
CA PHE A 292 -12.65 -2.00 -32.82
C PHE A 292 -11.67 -1.36 -33.81
N GLY A 293 -10.69 -2.11 -34.34
CA GLY A 293 -9.60 -1.51 -35.12
C GLY A 293 -8.79 -0.49 -34.32
N ALA A 294 -8.71 -0.68 -33.00
CA ALA A 294 -8.11 0.27 -32.07
C ALA A 294 -6.85 -0.30 -31.44
N VAL A 295 -5.90 0.55 -31.03
CA VAL A 295 -4.69 0.13 -30.32
C VAL A 295 -4.52 0.91 -29.02
N VAL A 296 -4.20 0.17 -27.95
CA VAL A 296 -3.81 0.77 -26.67
C VAL A 296 -2.33 1.08 -26.73
N THR A 297 -1.97 2.34 -26.48
CA THR A 297 -0.57 2.79 -26.54
C THR A 297 0.04 2.98 -25.16
N ARG A 298 -0.76 3.43 -24.19
CA ARG A 298 -0.30 3.79 -22.85
C ARG A 298 -1.32 3.37 -21.81
N ILE A 299 -0.82 3.04 -20.62
CA ILE A 299 -1.61 2.81 -19.43
C ILE A 299 -1.16 3.85 -18.41
N HIS A 300 -2.07 4.73 -17.99
CA HIS A 300 -1.84 5.59 -16.85
C HIS A 300 -2.40 4.89 -15.60
N ARG A 301 -1.51 4.57 -14.67
CA ARG A 301 -1.84 3.91 -13.40
C ARG A 301 -1.26 4.73 -12.25
N GLY A 302 -2.13 5.39 -11.50
CA GLY A 302 -1.69 6.42 -10.56
C GLY A 302 -0.93 7.52 -11.31
N ASP A 303 0.30 7.78 -10.87
CA ASP A 303 1.19 8.80 -11.46
C ASP A 303 2.15 8.24 -12.53
N LEU A 304 2.08 6.94 -12.84
CA LEU A 304 2.95 6.29 -13.82
C LEU A 304 2.31 6.26 -15.21
N GLU A 305 3.09 6.63 -16.22
CA GLU A 305 2.77 6.45 -17.63
C GLU A 305 3.55 5.23 -18.16
N LEU A 306 2.84 4.11 -18.35
CA LEU A 306 3.41 2.84 -18.80
C LEU A 306 3.12 2.61 -20.29
N LEU A 307 4.08 2.03 -21.00
CA LEU A 307 3.85 1.57 -22.38
C LEU A 307 2.94 0.34 -22.33
N ALA A 308 1.85 0.34 -23.08
CA ALA A 308 0.91 -0.78 -23.06
C ALA A 308 1.49 -1.97 -23.84
N THR A 309 2.15 -2.92 -23.18
CA THR A 309 2.61 -4.19 -23.76
C THR A 309 1.49 -5.23 -23.80
N ASP A 310 1.62 -6.28 -24.60
CA ASP A 310 0.60 -7.32 -24.79
C ASP A 310 0.30 -8.10 -23.51
N ASP A 311 1.30 -8.25 -22.65
CA ASP A 311 1.25 -8.91 -21.34
C ASP A 311 0.84 -7.96 -20.19
N SER A 312 0.77 -6.65 -20.44
CA SER A 312 0.32 -5.67 -19.46
C SER A 312 -1.08 -6.02 -18.95
N THR A 313 -1.21 -6.27 -17.66
CA THR A 313 -2.50 -6.57 -17.01
C THR A 313 -3.24 -5.29 -16.69
N ILE A 314 -4.53 -5.22 -17.04
CA ILE A 314 -5.39 -4.07 -16.80
C ILE A 314 -6.05 -4.15 -15.41
N GLU A 315 -6.06 -3.03 -14.70
CA GLU A 315 -6.65 -2.87 -13.37
C GLU A 315 -7.85 -1.89 -13.43
N ILE A 316 -8.78 -2.02 -12.48
CA ILE A 316 -9.92 -1.09 -12.38
C ILE A 316 -9.37 0.30 -12.03
N GLY A 317 -9.83 1.32 -12.76
CA GLY A 317 -9.37 2.70 -12.61
C GLY A 317 -8.19 3.07 -13.50
N ASP A 318 -7.57 2.10 -14.20
CA ASP A 318 -6.57 2.41 -15.23
C ASP A 318 -7.14 3.36 -16.27
N ARG A 319 -6.30 4.29 -16.73
CA ARG A 319 -6.60 5.25 -17.78
C ARG A 319 -5.87 4.83 -19.05
N LEU A 320 -6.58 4.17 -19.96
CA LEU A 320 -6.01 3.65 -21.21
C LEU A 320 -6.00 4.74 -22.28
N MET A 321 -4.82 4.97 -22.87
CA MET A 321 -4.69 5.87 -24.02
C MET A 321 -4.82 5.07 -25.31
N VAL A 322 -5.96 5.25 -25.98
CA VAL A 322 -6.36 4.43 -27.13
C VAL A 322 -6.37 5.29 -28.40
N ALA A 323 -5.75 4.79 -29.46
CA ALA A 323 -5.92 5.31 -30.82
C ALA A 323 -6.97 4.46 -31.53
N TYR A 324 -8.02 5.09 -32.06
CA TYR A 324 -9.20 4.39 -32.59
C TYR A 324 -9.85 5.17 -33.75
N PRO A 325 -10.57 4.49 -34.67
CA PRO A 325 -11.42 5.16 -35.65
C PRO A 325 -12.53 5.93 -34.93
N ARG A 326 -12.78 7.20 -35.30
CA ARG A 326 -13.76 8.06 -34.59
C ARG A 326 -15.15 7.42 -34.40
N ALA A 327 -15.61 6.62 -35.36
CA ALA A 327 -16.90 5.94 -35.32
C ALA A 327 -17.03 4.93 -34.16
N GLU A 328 -15.91 4.42 -33.65
CA GLU A 328 -15.88 3.37 -32.61
C GLU A 328 -15.93 3.91 -31.18
N TYR A 329 -15.98 5.24 -30.99
CA TYR A 329 -15.94 5.87 -29.67
C TYR A 329 -16.97 5.26 -28.69
N ASN A 330 -18.25 5.25 -29.05
CA ASN A 330 -19.33 4.77 -28.18
C ASN A 330 -19.19 3.27 -27.87
N ARG A 331 -18.67 2.47 -28.82
CA ARG A 331 -18.49 1.02 -28.63
C ARG A 331 -17.34 0.73 -27.67
N ILE A 332 -16.23 1.47 -27.79
CA ILE A 332 -15.10 1.40 -26.88
C ILE A 332 -15.49 1.90 -25.48
N GLU A 333 -16.22 3.02 -25.41
CA GLU A 333 -16.71 3.60 -24.16
C GLU A 333 -17.59 2.60 -23.40
N ASN A 334 -18.57 1.98 -24.06
CA ASN A 334 -19.43 0.96 -23.46
C ASN A 334 -18.67 -0.31 -23.05
N PHE A 335 -17.66 -0.69 -23.82
CA PHE A 335 -16.84 -1.88 -23.53
C PHE A 335 -15.96 -1.67 -22.30
N LEU A 336 -15.24 -0.55 -22.23
CA LEU A 336 -14.36 -0.19 -21.10
C LEU A 336 -15.15 0.35 -19.89
N GLY A 337 -16.36 0.84 -20.14
CA GLY A 337 -17.33 1.39 -19.21
C GLY A 337 -17.22 2.91 -19.00
N ASN A 338 -15.99 3.46 -18.96
CA ASN A 338 -15.69 4.89 -18.84
C ASN A 338 -16.49 5.68 -17.77
N SER A 339 -16.91 5.01 -16.70
CA SER A 339 -17.77 5.58 -15.66
C SER A 339 -17.03 5.67 -14.33
N GLU A 340 -16.67 6.89 -13.91
CA GLU A 340 -16.04 7.13 -12.61
C GLU A 340 -17.02 6.88 -11.44
N GLN A 341 -18.32 7.11 -11.63
CA GLN A 341 -19.34 6.92 -10.58
C GLN A 341 -19.63 5.45 -10.23
N LYS A 342 -19.65 4.54 -11.21
CA LYS A 342 -19.88 3.10 -10.96
C LYS A 342 -18.73 2.44 -10.21
N ILE A 343 -17.53 3.02 -10.26
CA ILE A 343 -16.35 2.57 -9.51
C ILE A 343 -16.47 2.97 -8.02
N SER A 344 -17.23 4.01 -7.70
CA SER A 344 -17.24 4.64 -6.37
C SER A 344 -18.26 4.06 -5.37
N GLN A 345 -19.07 3.08 -5.75
CA GLN A 345 -20.08 2.49 -4.84
C GLN A 345 -19.50 1.35 -3.99
N ILE A 346 -19.74 1.41 -2.68
CA ILE A 346 -19.38 0.35 -1.73
C ILE A 346 -20.43 -0.75 -1.80
N ASP A 347 -20.01 -1.99 -2.03
CA ASP A 347 -20.86 -3.16 -1.85
C ASP A 347 -20.93 -3.50 -0.36
N ALA A 348 -21.98 -3.02 0.31
CA ALA A 348 -22.17 -3.22 1.74
C ALA A 348 -22.34 -4.71 2.10
N ILE A 349 -22.87 -5.53 1.19
CA ILE A 349 -23.05 -6.96 1.43
C ILE A 349 -21.68 -7.65 1.41
N SER A 350 -20.85 -7.37 0.41
CA SER A 350 -19.47 -7.90 0.35
C SER A 350 -18.66 -7.49 1.58
N MET A 351 -18.78 -6.24 2.03
CA MET A 351 -18.12 -5.77 3.25
C MET A 351 -18.61 -6.53 4.49
N GLY A 352 -19.94 -6.63 4.67
CA GLY A 352 -20.54 -7.27 5.84
C GLY A 352 -20.20 -8.75 5.92
N VAL A 353 -20.30 -9.49 4.82
CA VAL A 353 -19.96 -10.92 4.75
C VAL A 353 -18.46 -11.12 4.98
N GLY A 354 -17.61 -10.34 4.33
CA GLY A 354 -16.16 -10.47 4.50
C GLY A 354 -15.69 -10.16 5.92
N MET A 355 -16.28 -9.13 6.55
CA MET A 355 -16.02 -8.81 7.95
C MET A 355 -16.49 -9.93 8.90
N ALA A 356 -17.71 -10.45 8.68
CA ALA A 356 -18.25 -11.55 9.49
C ALA A 356 -17.35 -12.79 9.40
N LEU A 357 -16.93 -13.18 8.19
CA LEU A 357 -15.97 -14.28 7.98
C LEU A 357 -14.63 -14.02 8.69
N GLY A 358 -14.14 -12.79 8.64
CA GLY A 358 -12.94 -12.35 9.34
C GLY A 358 -13.01 -12.52 10.85
N LEU A 359 -14.12 -12.06 11.44
CA LEU A 359 -14.37 -12.20 12.87
C LEU A 359 -14.58 -13.66 13.27
N LEU A 360 -15.30 -14.45 12.46
CA LEU A 360 -15.46 -15.90 12.68
C LEU A 360 -14.11 -16.62 12.69
N LEU A 361 -13.21 -16.30 11.74
CA LEU A 361 -11.85 -16.82 11.75
C LEU A 361 -11.08 -16.38 13.01
N GLY A 362 -11.30 -15.13 13.45
CA GLY A 362 -10.75 -14.57 14.68
C GLY A 362 -11.10 -15.35 15.95
N LEU A 363 -12.27 -16.01 15.98
CA LEU A 363 -12.75 -16.80 17.11
C LEU A 363 -12.08 -18.18 17.22
N VAL A 364 -11.38 -18.65 16.18
CA VAL A 364 -10.70 -19.94 16.19
C VAL A 364 -9.58 -19.92 17.24
N LYS A 365 -9.68 -20.83 18.22
CA LYS A 365 -8.69 -21.02 19.29
C LYS A 365 -7.80 -22.22 18.97
N ILE A 366 -6.50 -21.99 18.92
CA ILE A 366 -5.46 -23.00 18.76
C ILE A 366 -4.79 -23.20 20.13
N SER A 367 -4.72 -24.45 20.60
CA SER A 367 -3.99 -24.78 21.83
C SER A 367 -2.49 -24.77 21.53
N LEU A 368 -1.71 -24.00 22.30
CA LEU A 368 -0.25 -23.88 22.15
C LEU A 368 0.53 -24.86 23.07
N GLY A 369 -0.18 -25.77 23.76
CA GLY A 369 0.40 -26.59 24.83
C GLY A 369 0.52 -25.81 26.16
N ALA A 370 0.82 -26.52 27.25
CA ALA A 370 0.95 -25.96 28.61
C ALA A 370 -0.25 -25.13 29.12
N GLY A 371 -1.46 -25.37 28.61
CA GLY A 371 -2.69 -24.66 29.00
C GLY A 371 -2.87 -23.28 28.35
N ALA A 372 -1.96 -22.84 27.48
CA ALA A 372 -2.10 -21.60 26.74
C ALA A 372 -2.98 -21.80 25.48
N THR A 373 -3.88 -20.86 25.23
CA THR A 373 -4.70 -20.81 24.00
C THR A 373 -4.40 -19.53 23.25
N PHE A 374 -4.27 -19.65 21.93
CA PHE A 374 -4.09 -18.53 21.01
C PHE A 374 -5.30 -18.42 20.11
N SER A 375 -5.88 -17.23 19.99
CA SER A 375 -6.85 -16.93 18.95
C SER A 375 -6.30 -15.83 18.05
N LEU A 376 -6.75 -15.83 16.79
CA LEU A 376 -6.42 -14.75 15.86
C LEU A 376 -7.04 -13.41 16.28
N GLY A 377 -8.15 -13.45 17.02
CA GLY A 377 -8.82 -12.27 17.57
C GLY A 377 -9.39 -11.34 16.51
N ALA A 378 -9.83 -10.16 16.95
CA ALA A 378 -10.35 -9.11 16.07
C ALA A 378 -9.24 -8.42 15.23
N ALA A 379 -7.97 -8.73 15.51
CA ALA A 379 -6.81 -8.22 14.77
C ALA A 379 -6.45 -9.11 13.55
N ALA A 380 -6.09 -10.37 13.78
CA ALA A 380 -5.51 -11.21 12.74
C ALA A 380 -6.57 -11.88 11.85
N GLY A 381 -7.74 -12.22 12.40
CA GLY A 381 -8.81 -12.89 11.65
C GLY A 381 -9.30 -12.03 10.46
N PRO A 382 -9.79 -10.79 10.71
CA PRO A 382 -10.24 -9.92 9.63
C PRO A 382 -9.13 -9.51 8.67
N LEU A 383 -7.87 -9.41 9.13
CA LEU A 383 -6.73 -9.16 8.25
C LEU A 383 -6.52 -10.30 7.26
N VAL A 384 -6.46 -11.55 7.74
CA VAL A 384 -6.22 -12.74 6.89
C VAL A 384 -7.36 -12.94 5.90
N VAL A 385 -8.62 -12.85 6.36
CA VAL A 385 -9.77 -12.95 5.46
C VAL A 385 -9.78 -11.81 4.45
N GLY A 386 -9.50 -10.57 4.89
CA GLY A 386 -9.36 -9.43 4.01
C GLY A 386 -8.30 -9.66 2.93
N MET A 387 -7.14 -10.21 3.28
CA MET A 387 -6.08 -10.54 2.31
C MET A 387 -6.52 -11.61 1.31
N ILE A 388 -7.20 -12.66 1.76
CA ILE A 388 -7.68 -13.72 0.86
C ILE A 388 -8.75 -13.16 -0.09
N LEU A 389 -9.76 -12.47 0.44
CA LEU A 389 -10.84 -11.90 -0.38
C LEU A 389 -10.33 -10.80 -1.32
N GLY A 390 -9.35 -10.00 -0.87
CA GLY A 390 -8.65 -9.02 -1.68
C GLY A 390 -7.90 -9.68 -2.85
N ALA A 391 -7.24 -10.81 -2.61
CA ALA A 391 -6.55 -11.58 -3.65
C ALA A 391 -7.52 -12.19 -4.67
N LEU A 392 -8.67 -12.69 -4.21
CA LEU A 392 -9.72 -13.21 -5.07
C LEU A 392 -10.36 -12.11 -5.93
N GLN A 393 -10.38 -10.88 -5.43
CA GLN A 393 -11.01 -9.68 -6.00
C GLN A 393 -12.54 -9.78 -6.15
N LYS A 394 -13.05 -10.89 -6.69
CA LYS A 394 -14.47 -11.17 -6.95
C LYS A 394 -14.78 -12.64 -6.71
N THR A 395 -15.97 -12.94 -6.20
CA THR A 395 -16.49 -14.32 -6.12
C THR A 395 -17.98 -14.32 -6.46
N GLY A 396 -18.35 -14.90 -7.59
CA GLY A 396 -19.75 -14.88 -8.07
C GLY A 396 -20.26 -13.43 -8.23
N PRO A 397 -21.36 -13.03 -7.55
CA PRO A 397 -21.86 -11.65 -7.59
C PRO A 397 -21.07 -10.69 -6.68
N PHE A 398 -20.31 -11.20 -5.70
CA PHE A 398 -19.62 -10.38 -4.71
C PHE A 398 -18.35 -9.76 -5.28
N LEU A 399 -18.26 -8.43 -5.22
CA LEU A 399 -17.02 -7.71 -5.46
C LEU A 399 -16.38 -7.38 -4.09
N TRP A 400 -15.31 -8.08 -3.75
CA TRP A 400 -14.59 -7.84 -2.50
C TRP A 400 -13.80 -6.53 -2.53
N GLN A 401 -13.47 -6.05 -3.73
CA GLN A 401 -12.73 -4.80 -3.91
C GLN A 401 -13.56 -3.56 -3.63
N MET A 402 -12.94 -2.63 -2.92
CA MET A 402 -13.51 -1.33 -2.60
C MET A 402 -12.80 -0.21 -3.36
N PRO A 403 -13.51 0.85 -3.76
CA PRO A 403 -12.86 2.07 -4.26
C PRO A 403 -11.86 2.60 -3.23
N GLN A 404 -10.72 3.10 -3.73
CA GLN A 404 -9.58 3.51 -2.89
C GLN A 404 -9.99 4.55 -1.84
N ALA A 405 -10.78 5.57 -2.21
CA ALA A 405 -11.25 6.60 -1.30
C ALA A 405 -12.12 6.03 -0.15
N ALA A 406 -13.01 5.09 -0.44
CA ALA A 406 -13.82 4.42 0.56
C ALA A 406 -12.96 3.58 1.51
N ASN A 407 -12.03 2.78 0.97
CA ASN A 407 -11.09 1.99 1.76
C ASN A 407 -10.29 2.88 2.72
N GLN A 408 -9.68 3.96 2.20
CA GLN A 408 -8.92 4.93 3.00
C GLN A 408 -9.76 5.56 4.12
N THR A 409 -10.99 5.95 3.81
CA THR A 409 -11.92 6.58 4.77
C THR A 409 -12.28 5.61 5.90
N ILE A 410 -12.72 4.39 5.57
CA ILE A 410 -13.09 3.37 6.57
C ILE A 410 -11.88 2.97 7.40
N ARG A 411 -10.72 2.80 6.77
CA ARG A 411 -9.47 2.48 7.44
C ARG A 411 -9.08 3.55 8.46
N GLN A 412 -9.13 4.82 8.06
CA GLN A 412 -8.78 5.94 8.93
C GLN A 412 -9.79 6.08 10.09
N LEU A 413 -11.09 5.94 9.80
CA LEU A 413 -12.14 5.96 10.83
C LEU A 413 -11.94 4.83 11.84
N GLY A 414 -11.72 3.60 11.37
CA GLY A 414 -11.49 2.44 12.24
C GLY A 414 -10.26 2.61 13.14
N LEU A 415 -9.15 3.10 12.57
CA LEU A 415 -7.91 3.39 13.31
C LEU A 415 -8.12 4.42 14.41
N ILE A 416 -8.81 5.52 14.09
CA ILE A 416 -9.06 6.62 15.03
C ILE A 416 -9.97 6.16 16.18
N LEU A 417 -11.05 5.42 15.88
CA LEU A 417 -11.94 4.86 16.91
C LEU A 417 -11.22 3.89 17.84
N PHE A 418 -10.38 3.00 17.28
CA PHE A 418 -9.56 2.09 18.07
C PHE A 418 -8.60 2.83 18.99
N LEU A 419 -7.82 3.79 18.45
CA LEU A 419 -6.83 4.53 19.21
C LEU A 419 -7.45 5.41 20.29
N ALA A 420 -8.62 6.01 20.02
CA ALA A 420 -9.39 6.74 21.02
C ALA A 420 -9.78 5.83 22.19
N ALA A 421 -10.35 4.65 21.91
CA ALA A 421 -10.76 3.69 22.92
C ALA A 421 -9.57 3.18 23.76
N VAL A 422 -8.45 2.83 23.12
CA VAL A 422 -7.22 2.39 23.79
C VAL A 422 -6.62 3.50 24.64
N GLY A 423 -6.61 4.73 24.14
CA GLY A 423 -6.11 5.88 24.89
C GLY A 423 -6.92 6.10 26.16
N ILE A 424 -8.26 6.09 26.05
CA ILE A 424 -9.15 6.25 27.21
C ILE A 424 -8.92 5.12 28.22
N SER A 425 -8.81 3.87 27.78
CA SER A 425 -8.62 2.73 28.69
C SER A 425 -7.24 2.69 29.34
N SER A 426 -6.20 3.18 28.66
CA SER A 426 -4.81 3.14 29.14
C SER A 426 -4.38 4.40 29.92
N GLY A 427 -5.20 5.46 29.90
CA GLY A 427 -4.87 6.77 30.48
C GLY A 427 -4.39 6.74 31.93
N PRO A 428 -5.12 6.10 32.87
CA PRO A 428 -4.72 6.03 34.27
C PRO A 428 -3.36 5.35 34.48
N ASP A 429 -3.10 4.23 33.81
CA ASP A 429 -1.85 3.48 33.94
C ASP A 429 -0.69 4.20 33.23
N PHE A 430 -0.98 4.91 32.15
CA PHE A 430 0.00 5.73 31.45
C PHE A 430 0.52 6.85 32.34
N MET A 431 -0.39 7.61 32.99
CA MET A 431 0.01 8.72 33.87
C MET A 431 0.87 8.26 35.04
N LYS A 432 0.64 7.05 35.55
CA LYS A 432 1.46 6.44 36.62
C LYS A 432 2.83 5.97 36.13
N THR A 433 2.99 5.66 34.85
CA THR A 433 4.18 4.98 34.32
C THR A 433 5.10 5.92 33.53
N ALA A 434 4.53 6.81 32.70
CA ALA A 434 5.27 7.58 31.70
C ALA A 434 6.35 8.49 32.30
N PHE A 435 6.07 9.11 33.44
CA PHE A 435 6.97 10.06 34.11
C PHE A 435 7.83 9.40 35.20
N THR A 436 8.09 8.10 35.09
CA THR A 436 8.89 7.33 36.05
C THR A 436 10.10 6.70 35.39
N GLY A 437 10.99 6.09 36.18
CA GLY A 437 12.11 5.30 35.66
C GLY A 437 11.68 4.15 34.74
N ILE A 438 10.45 3.64 34.89
CA ILE A 438 9.88 2.62 34.00
C ILE A 438 9.61 3.22 32.61
N GLY A 439 9.08 4.45 32.55
CA GLY A 439 8.87 5.19 31.30
C GLY A 439 10.18 5.42 30.54
N LEU A 440 11.25 5.82 31.24
CA LEU A 440 12.57 6.01 30.62
C LEU A 440 13.13 4.69 30.07
N LYS A 441 13.02 3.60 30.83
CA LYS A 441 13.43 2.25 30.39
C LYS A 441 12.64 1.79 29.17
N ALA A 442 11.33 2.03 29.14
CA ALA A 442 10.48 1.76 27.98
C ALA A 442 10.92 2.58 26.75
N GLY A 443 11.27 3.85 26.95
CA GLY A 443 11.88 4.69 25.90
C GLY A 443 13.19 4.12 25.36
N ALA A 444 14.07 3.59 26.23
CA ALA A 444 15.31 2.94 25.81
C ALA A 444 15.07 1.69 24.97
N VAL A 445 14.07 0.86 25.33
CA VAL A 445 13.64 -0.28 24.50
C VAL A 445 13.13 0.21 23.14
N ALA A 446 12.33 1.28 23.11
CA ALA A 446 11.81 1.83 21.87
C ALA A 446 12.92 2.30 20.92
N VAL A 447 13.94 2.96 21.48
CA VAL A 447 15.13 3.39 20.75
C VAL A 447 15.90 2.18 20.21
N ALA A 448 16.12 1.15 21.03
CA ALA A 448 16.79 -0.08 20.59
C ALA A 448 16.06 -0.77 19.44
N VAL A 449 14.72 -0.85 19.52
CA VAL A 449 13.87 -1.39 18.45
C VAL A 449 14.00 -0.58 17.17
N ALA A 450 13.93 0.75 17.26
CA ALA A 450 14.04 1.65 16.11
C ALA A 450 15.40 1.54 15.39
N PHE A 451 16.50 1.55 16.14
CA PHE A 451 17.85 1.38 15.57
C PHE A 451 18.08 -0.05 15.05
N GLY A 452 17.47 -1.06 15.69
CA GLY A 452 17.51 -2.44 15.22
C GLY A 452 16.88 -2.58 13.82
N VAL A 453 15.69 -2.00 13.61
CA VAL A 453 15.05 -1.95 12.28
C VAL A 453 15.96 -1.26 11.28
N LEU A 454 16.53 -0.09 11.62
CA LEU A 454 17.44 0.64 10.74
C LEU A 454 18.59 -0.24 10.23
N GLY A 455 19.41 -0.72 11.18
CA GLY A 455 20.66 -1.39 10.86
C GLY A 455 20.40 -2.66 10.07
N LEU A 456 19.39 -3.43 10.48
CA LEU A 456 19.07 -4.70 9.85
C LEU A 456 18.42 -4.51 8.47
N THR A 457 17.58 -3.49 8.26
CA THR A 457 16.99 -3.21 6.95
C THR A 457 18.02 -2.66 5.96
N ILE A 458 18.97 -1.81 6.40
CA ILE A 458 20.10 -1.38 5.55
C ILE A 458 20.98 -2.58 5.19
N ALA A 459 21.35 -3.40 6.18
CA ALA A 459 22.19 -4.57 5.95
C ALA A 459 21.51 -5.57 4.99
N ALA A 460 20.23 -5.87 5.20
CA ALA A 460 19.46 -6.71 4.28
C ALA A 460 19.37 -6.09 2.89
N GLY A 461 19.19 -4.77 2.78
CA GLY A 461 19.16 -4.08 1.50
C GLY A 461 20.47 -4.21 0.72
N ALA A 462 21.61 -4.05 1.41
CA ALA A 462 22.93 -4.24 0.84
C ALA A 462 23.17 -5.70 0.41
N LEU A 463 22.80 -6.68 1.26
CA LEU A 463 22.97 -8.11 0.98
C LEU A 463 22.09 -8.59 -0.19
N LEU A 464 20.87 -8.05 -0.30
CA LEU A 464 19.94 -8.40 -1.38
C LEU A 464 20.17 -7.57 -2.65
N GLY A 465 21.11 -6.61 -2.63
CA GLY A 465 21.42 -5.76 -3.78
C GLY A 465 20.24 -4.90 -4.24
N VAL A 466 19.46 -4.33 -3.31
CA VAL A 466 18.33 -3.43 -3.60
C VAL A 466 18.74 -1.96 -3.44
N SER A 467 18.09 -1.06 -4.18
CA SER A 467 18.39 0.37 -4.16
C SER A 467 18.00 1.05 -2.86
N ALA A 468 18.58 2.22 -2.60
CA ALA A 468 18.25 3.03 -1.42
C ALA A 468 16.76 3.38 -1.36
N GLN A 469 16.17 3.71 -2.51
CA GLN A 469 14.75 4.05 -2.65
C GLN A 469 13.86 2.86 -2.27
N ARG A 470 14.16 1.66 -2.78
CA ARG A 470 13.45 0.44 -2.40
C ARG A 470 13.64 0.09 -0.92
N THR A 471 14.85 0.23 -0.37
CA THR A 471 15.13 0.03 1.07
C THR A 471 14.31 0.99 1.94
N ALA A 472 14.23 2.27 1.56
CA ALA A 472 13.41 3.25 2.25
C ALA A 472 11.91 2.89 2.21
N GLY A 473 11.42 2.39 1.06
CA GLY A 473 10.08 1.84 0.91
C GLY A 473 9.81 0.65 1.83
N ILE A 474 10.70 -0.33 1.85
CA ILE A 474 10.63 -1.51 2.74
C ILE A 474 10.57 -1.08 4.20
N MET A 475 11.42 -0.12 4.59
CA MET A 475 11.44 0.40 5.96
C MET A 475 10.11 1.06 6.33
N ALA A 476 9.56 1.91 5.44
CA ALA A 476 8.24 2.51 5.64
C ALA A 476 7.15 1.43 5.76
N GLY A 477 7.23 0.36 4.97
CA GLY A 477 6.30 -0.78 5.02
C GLY A 477 6.40 -1.58 6.32
N MET A 478 7.62 -1.84 6.80
CA MET A 478 7.88 -2.52 8.06
C MET A 478 7.37 -1.72 9.27
N LEU A 479 7.54 -0.41 9.26
CA LEU A 479 6.99 0.50 10.26
C LEU A 479 5.46 0.60 10.11
N GLY A 480 4.93 0.43 8.89
CA GLY A 480 3.49 0.34 8.65
C GLY A 480 2.76 1.67 8.80
N GLN A 481 3.45 2.77 8.52
CA GLN A 481 2.91 4.12 8.65
C GLN A 481 2.97 4.85 7.29
N PRO A 482 1.81 5.06 6.61
CA PRO A 482 1.73 5.74 5.32
C PRO A 482 2.34 7.14 5.28
N ALA A 483 2.37 7.87 6.40
CA ALA A 483 2.99 9.19 6.46
C ALA A 483 4.51 9.14 6.15
N ILE A 484 5.20 8.06 6.54
CA ILE A 484 6.61 7.85 6.23
C ILE A 484 6.79 7.57 4.74
N LEU A 485 5.89 6.76 4.16
CA LEU A 485 5.89 6.50 2.72
C LEU A 485 5.68 7.81 1.95
N ALA A 486 4.66 8.60 2.31
CA ALA A 486 4.40 9.90 1.69
C ALA A 486 5.60 10.85 1.80
N PHE A 487 6.27 10.85 2.95
CA PHE A 487 7.49 11.61 3.15
C PHE A 487 8.65 11.15 2.26
N ALA A 488 8.83 9.84 2.09
CA ALA A 488 9.85 9.28 1.19
C ALA A 488 9.57 9.67 -0.28
N MET A 489 8.33 9.50 -0.73
CA MET A 489 7.90 9.87 -2.08
C MET A 489 7.97 11.39 -2.34
N GLY A 490 7.74 12.20 -1.31
CA GLY A 490 7.89 13.65 -1.40
C GLY A 490 9.36 14.11 -1.50
N ARG A 491 10.32 13.23 -1.21
CA ARG A 491 11.76 13.51 -1.34
C ARG A 491 12.36 13.02 -2.63
N GLU A 492 11.99 11.82 -3.05
CA GLU A 492 12.49 11.21 -4.28
C GLU A 492 11.30 10.69 -5.08
N ASN A 493 11.21 11.12 -6.34
CA ASN A 493 10.19 10.62 -7.25
C ASN A 493 10.67 9.29 -7.86
N ASP A 494 10.44 8.20 -7.14
CA ASP A 494 10.88 6.85 -7.51
C ASP A 494 9.85 5.80 -7.08
N GLU A 495 9.25 5.08 -8.04
CA GLU A 495 8.18 4.11 -7.78
C GLU A 495 8.67 2.89 -6.98
N ARG A 496 9.98 2.65 -6.90
CA ARG A 496 10.54 1.54 -6.11
C ARG A 496 10.28 1.73 -4.62
N ILE A 497 10.07 2.97 -4.17
CA ILE A 497 9.67 3.28 -2.79
C ILE A 497 8.29 2.67 -2.50
N GLU A 498 7.30 2.97 -3.33
CA GLU A 498 5.95 2.44 -3.18
C GLU A 498 5.92 0.92 -3.34
N GLN A 499 6.65 0.38 -4.32
CA GLN A 499 6.78 -1.07 -4.51
C GLN A 499 7.38 -1.77 -3.28
N GLY A 500 8.45 -1.21 -2.70
CA GLY A 500 9.08 -1.74 -1.49
C GLY A 500 8.13 -1.72 -0.28
N TYR A 501 7.35 -0.65 -0.13
CA TYR A 501 6.32 -0.56 0.91
C TYR A 501 5.24 -1.64 0.71
N ALA A 502 4.63 -1.69 -0.48
CA ALA A 502 3.52 -2.58 -0.78
C ALA A 502 3.90 -4.06 -0.61
N ALA A 503 5.14 -4.42 -0.96
CA ALA A 503 5.66 -5.78 -0.85
C ALA A 503 5.66 -6.33 0.58
N VAL A 504 5.97 -5.48 1.55
CA VAL A 504 6.27 -5.94 2.92
C VAL A 504 5.25 -5.49 3.95
N PHE A 505 4.42 -4.49 3.64
CA PHE A 505 3.48 -3.89 4.58
C PHE A 505 2.53 -4.93 5.20
N ALA A 506 1.87 -5.74 4.38
CA ALA A 506 0.89 -6.72 4.82
C ALA A 506 1.52 -7.84 5.65
N LEU A 507 2.60 -8.42 5.13
CA LEU A 507 3.39 -9.45 5.81
C LEU A 507 3.93 -8.94 7.14
N GLY A 508 4.44 -7.72 7.16
CA GLY A 508 4.98 -7.08 8.34
C GLY A 508 3.93 -6.98 9.45
N ILE A 509 2.68 -6.65 9.14
CA ILE A 509 1.60 -6.63 10.14
C ILE A 509 1.38 -8.03 10.73
N ILE A 510 1.29 -9.06 9.90
CA ILE A 510 1.09 -10.45 10.36
C ILE A 510 2.24 -10.88 11.27
N VAL A 511 3.49 -10.67 10.85
CA VAL A 511 4.66 -11.05 11.64
C VAL A 511 4.71 -10.25 12.94
N LYS A 512 4.42 -8.94 12.92
CA LYS A 512 4.38 -8.11 14.13
C LYS A 512 3.31 -8.57 15.12
N ILE A 513 2.13 -8.98 14.65
CA ILE A 513 1.08 -9.59 15.48
C ILE A 513 1.65 -10.82 16.21
N ILE A 514 2.25 -11.75 15.46
CA ILE A 514 2.81 -12.99 16.02
C ILE A 514 3.89 -12.67 17.05
N VAL A 515 4.86 -11.81 16.70
CA VAL A 515 5.97 -11.44 17.60
C VAL A 515 5.45 -10.77 18.86
N ALA A 516 4.50 -9.83 18.77
CA ALA A 516 3.93 -9.16 19.93
C ALA A 516 3.22 -10.15 20.87
N THR A 517 2.44 -11.09 20.33
CA THR A 517 1.81 -12.15 21.12
C THR A 517 2.85 -13.07 21.77
N LEU A 518 3.89 -13.47 21.04
CA LEU A 518 4.96 -14.32 21.58
C LEU A 518 5.73 -13.64 22.73
N ILE A 519 6.00 -12.33 22.62
CA ILE A 519 6.63 -11.57 23.71
C ILE A 519 5.81 -11.69 25.01
N VAL A 520 4.47 -11.64 24.93
CA VAL A 520 3.61 -11.78 26.11
C VAL A 520 3.54 -13.23 26.58
N VAL A 521 3.20 -14.18 25.71
CA VAL A 521 2.89 -15.57 26.08
C VAL A 521 4.12 -16.31 26.61
N LEU A 522 5.28 -16.15 25.99
CA LEU A 522 6.49 -16.90 26.37
C LEU A 522 7.17 -16.34 27.62
N PHE A 523 6.86 -15.11 28.02
CA PHE A 523 7.62 -14.38 29.03
C PHE A 523 6.76 -13.70 30.10
N ALA A 524 5.48 -14.06 30.18
CA ALA A 524 4.62 -13.79 31.33
C ALA A 524 4.82 -14.78 32.50
N GLY A 525 5.69 -15.79 32.32
CA GLY A 525 6.03 -16.82 33.31
C GLY A 525 7.24 -16.49 34.17
#